data_AF-A0A2U1F2B0-F1
#
_entry.id   AF-A0A2U1F2B0-F1
#
_cell.length_a   1.000
_cell.length_b   1.000
_cell.length_c   1.000
_cell.angle_alpha   90.00
_cell.angle_beta   90.00
_cell.angle_gamma   90.00
#
_symmetry.space_group_name_H-M   'P 1'
#
loop_
_entity.id
_entity.type
_entity.pdbx_description
1 polymer ?
#
loop_
_entity_poly.entity_id
_entity_poly.type
_entity_poly.pdbx_seq_one_letter_code
_entity_poly.pdbx_strand_id
1 'polypeptide(L)'
;MTTYTAALDLEDALALPTACPSCGHEPLRPVADGDRSNLLCWSCGRCWHVEMNWTSRVDPHACGTCTQQEACLRLVDRPRE
;
A
#
# COMPACT_ATOMS: atom_id res chain seq x y z
N MET A 1 22.14 -4.26 -19.75
CA MET A 1 21.24 -3.92 -18.63
C MET A 1 21.30 -2.42 -18.50
N THR A 2 20.23 -1.71 -18.84
CA THR A 2 20.20 -0.24 -18.87
C THR A 2 19.73 0.26 -17.51
N THR A 3 20.55 1.05 -16.84
CA THR A 3 20.20 1.69 -15.57
C THR A 3 19.82 3.13 -15.85
N TYR A 4 18.65 3.54 -15.37
CA TYR A 4 18.19 4.92 -15.45
C TYR A 4 18.32 5.57 -14.07
N THR A 5 18.86 6.78 -14.04
CA THR A 5 18.92 7.60 -12.83
C THR A 5 17.93 8.73 -12.99
N ALA A 6 16.90 8.76 -12.14
CA ALA A 6 15.99 9.89 -12.01
C ALA A 6 16.39 10.70 -10.78
N ALA A 7 16.45 12.03 -10.92
CA ALA A 7 16.50 12.93 -9.78
C ALA A 7 15.06 13.21 -9.34
N LEU A 8 14.73 12.87 -8.11
CA LEU A 8 13.46 13.22 -7.47
C LEU A 8 13.73 14.36 -6.49
N ASP A 9 12.83 15.33 -6.43
CA ASP A 9 12.85 16.34 -5.38
C ASP A 9 12.70 15.68 -4.00
N LEU A 10 13.30 16.27 -2.97
CA LEU A 10 13.27 15.71 -1.60
C LEU A 10 11.83 15.55 -1.09
N GLU A 11 10.95 16.47 -1.48
CA GLU A 11 9.53 16.42 -1.14
C GLU A 11 8.84 15.23 -1.79
N ASP A 12 9.15 14.93 -3.06
CA ASP A 12 8.64 13.76 -3.78
C ASP A 12 9.24 12.45 -3.27
N ALA A 13 10.53 12.45 -2.89
CA ALA A 13 11.20 11.28 -2.33
C ALA A 13 10.62 10.84 -0.97
N LEU A 14 9.97 11.76 -0.26
CA LEU A 14 9.30 11.54 1.02
C LEU A 14 7.77 11.45 0.87
N ALA A 15 7.23 11.67 -0.32
CA ALA A 15 5.80 11.65 -0.56
C ALA A 15 5.26 10.22 -0.43
N LEU A 16 4.15 10.09 0.28
CA LEU A 16 3.40 8.84 0.31
C LEU A 16 2.85 8.53 -1.09
N PRO A 17 2.83 7.26 -1.52
CA PRO A 17 2.23 6.90 -2.78
C PRO A 17 0.75 7.29 -2.79
N THR A 18 0.33 8.01 -3.83
CA THR A 18 -1.06 8.43 -4.04
C THR A 18 -1.89 7.33 -4.71
N ALA A 19 -1.25 6.56 -5.58
CA ALA A 19 -1.83 5.44 -6.33
C ALA A 19 -1.30 4.08 -5.85
N CYS A 20 -2.14 3.04 -5.96
CA CYS A 20 -1.75 1.69 -5.55
C CYS A 20 -0.62 1.12 -6.42
N PRO A 21 0.54 0.70 -5.84
CA PRO A 21 1.65 0.13 -6.61
C PRO A 21 1.32 -1.14 -7.39
N SER A 22 0.19 -1.81 -7.09
CA SER A 22 -0.20 -3.04 -7.77
C SER A 22 -1.30 -2.88 -8.82
N CYS A 23 -2.18 -1.88 -8.71
CA CYS A 23 -3.31 -1.73 -9.64
C CYS A 23 -3.50 -0.31 -10.16
N GLY A 24 -2.67 0.64 -9.76
CA GLY A 24 -2.72 2.04 -10.21
C GLY A 24 -3.89 2.86 -9.69
N HIS A 25 -4.88 2.25 -9.02
CA HIS A 25 -6.04 2.99 -8.51
C HIS A 25 -5.70 3.86 -7.30
N GLU A 26 -6.33 5.03 -7.28
CA GLU A 26 -6.26 6.06 -6.25
C GLU A 26 -7.67 6.39 -5.70
N PRO A 27 -7.79 6.99 -4.50
CA PRO A 27 -6.72 7.19 -3.53
C PRO A 27 -6.49 5.95 -2.66
N LEU A 28 -5.24 5.78 -2.22
CA LEU A 28 -4.91 4.91 -1.09
C LEU A 28 -5.46 5.52 0.21
N ARG A 29 -6.02 4.68 1.10
CA ARG A 29 -6.58 5.15 2.38
C ARG A 29 -5.69 4.75 3.56
N PRO A 30 -5.37 5.67 4.47
CA PRO A 30 -4.63 5.32 5.68
C PRO A 30 -5.47 4.41 6.58
N VAL A 31 -4.83 3.36 7.09
CA VAL A 31 -5.39 2.44 8.08
C VAL A 31 -4.35 2.24 9.18
N ALA A 32 -4.80 2.21 10.43
CA ALA A 32 -3.93 1.95 11.57
C ALA A 32 -4.13 0.51 12.07
N ASP A 33 -3.05 -0.19 12.38
CA ASP A 33 -3.08 -1.52 13.03
C ASP A 33 -2.78 -1.46 14.54
N GLY A 34 -2.80 -0.26 15.10
CA GLY A 34 -2.50 0.04 16.50
C GLY A 34 -1.18 0.82 16.62
N ASP A 35 -0.08 0.19 16.20
CA ASP A 35 1.27 0.76 16.32
C ASP A 35 1.78 1.41 15.03
N ARG A 36 1.21 1.06 13.87
CA ARG A 36 1.66 1.55 12.56
C ARG A 36 0.51 2.05 11.71
N SER A 37 0.83 3.01 10.85
CA SER A 37 -0.05 3.45 9.77
C SER A 37 0.37 2.77 8.47
N ASN A 38 -0.60 2.18 7.77
CA ASN A 38 -0.44 1.57 6.46
C ASN A 38 -1.43 2.20 5.47
N LEU A 39 -1.23 1.98 4.18
CA LEU A 39 -2.05 2.49 3.10
C LEU A 39 -2.82 1.35 2.42
N LEU A 40 -4.15 1.34 2.56
CA LEU A 40 -5.05 0.35 1.97
C LEU A 40 -5.60 0.81 0.62
N CYS A 41 -5.47 -0.05 -0.40
CA CYS A 41 -6.20 0.09 -1.65
C CYS A 41 -7.54 -0.67 -1.58
N TRP A 42 -8.65 0.05 -1.64
CA TRP A 42 -10.00 -0.53 -1.63
C TRP A 42 -10.39 -1.22 -2.94
N SER A 43 -9.67 -0.94 -4.03
CA SER A 43 -9.94 -1.58 -5.32
C SER A 43 -9.42 -3.01 -5.38
N CYS A 44 -8.23 -3.28 -4.84
CA CYS A 44 -7.61 -4.60 -4.92
C CYS A 44 -7.31 -5.26 -3.57
N GLY A 45 -7.72 -4.62 -2.47
CA GLY A 45 -7.56 -5.14 -1.10
C GLY A 45 -6.12 -5.16 -0.58
N ARG A 46 -5.14 -4.68 -1.35
CA ARG A 46 -3.73 -4.69 -0.93
C ARG A 46 -3.42 -3.51 -0.03
N CYS A 47 -2.72 -3.81 1.05
CA CYS A 47 -2.23 -2.84 2.02
C CYS A 47 -0.71 -2.70 1.91
N TRP A 48 -0.22 -1.48 2.15
CA TRP A 48 1.17 -1.11 1.94
C TRP A 48 1.70 -0.39 3.18
N HIS A 49 2.81 -0.88 3.71
CA HIS A 49 3.58 -0.19 4.72
C HIS A 49 4.58 0.73 4.01
N VAL A 50 4.59 2.00 4.38
CA VAL A 50 5.43 3.02 3.77
C VAL A 50 6.28 3.66 4.84
N GLU A 51 7.60 3.65 4.63
CA GLU A 51 8.61 4.20 5.53
C GLU A 51 9.65 4.93 4.68
N MET A 52 9.68 6.26 4.75
CA MET A 52 10.62 7.15 4.04
C MET A 52 10.79 6.82 2.54
N ASN A 53 11.68 5.89 2.19
CA ASN A 53 12.00 5.49 0.81
C ASN A 53 11.59 4.04 0.47
N TRP A 54 10.92 3.36 1.39
CA TRP A 54 10.60 1.94 1.29
C TRP A 54 9.09 1.75 1.35
N THR A 55 8.57 1.00 0.37
CA THR A 55 7.19 0.56 0.36
C THR A 55 7.16 -0.96 0.28
N SER A 56 6.50 -1.60 1.24
CA SER A 56 6.34 -3.06 1.26
C SER A 56 4.88 -3.47 1.38
N ARG A 57 4.55 -4.59 0.75
CA ARG A 57 3.21 -5.16 0.84
C ARG A 57 3.02 -5.78 2.22
N VAL A 58 1.94 -5.42 2.89
CA VAL A 58 1.52 -6.05 4.15
C VAL A 58 0.73 -7.32 3.84
N ASP A 59 1.06 -8.40 4.54
CA ASP A 59 0.25 -9.61 4.53
C ASP A 59 -1.00 -9.40 5.41
N PRO A 60 -2.22 -9.44 4.84
CA PRO A 60 -3.44 -9.27 5.63
C PRO A 60 -3.59 -10.32 6.75
N HIS A 61 -2.98 -11.50 6.66
CA HIS A 61 -3.02 -12.49 7.75
C HIS A 61 -2.22 -12.06 8.99
N ALA A 62 -1.22 -11.18 8.84
CA ALA A 62 -0.44 -10.64 9.94
C ALA A 62 -1.18 -9.52 10.71
N CYS A 63 -2.28 -8.97 10.16
CA CYS A 63 -3.01 -7.83 10.72
C CYS A 63 -4.21 -8.25 11.60
N GLY A 64 -4.01 -9.19 12.54
CA GLY A 64 -5.11 -9.75 13.35
C GLY A 64 -5.88 -8.75 14.22
N THR A 65 -5.32 -7.57 14.48
CA THR A 65 -5.96 -6.48 15.25
C THR A 65 -6.59 -5.40 14.38
N CYS A 66 -6.42 -5.46 13.06
CA CYS A 66 -6.88 -4.42 12.15
C CYS A 66 -8.36 -4.61 11.81
N THR A 67 -9.17 -3.56 11.98
CA THR A 67 -10.62 -3.60 11.71
C THR A 67 -10.96 -3.84 10.23
N GLN A 68 -10.00 -3.65 9.33
CA GLN A 68 -10.18 -3.83 7.89
C GLN A 68 -9.76 -5.22 7.38
N GLN A 69 -9.25 -6.10 8.26
CA GLN A 69 -8.66 -7.39 7.87
C GLN A 69 -9.59 -8.24 6.99
N GLU A 70 -10.85 -8.44 7.42
CA GLU A 70 -11.81 -9.24 6.65
C GLU A 70 -12.09 -8.67 5.26
N ALA A 71 -12.22 -7.34 5.16
CA ALA A 71 -12.47 -6.68 3.88
C ALA A 71 -11.28 -6.83 2.93
N CYS A 72 -10.05 -6.70 3.45
CA CYS A 72 -8.83 -6.94 2.69
C CYS A 72 -8.78 -8.37 2.14
N LEU A 73 -9.02 -9.38 2.99
CA LEU A 73 -9.01 -10.78 2.58
C LEU A 73 -10.02 -11.06 1.46
N ARG A 74 -11.27 -10.58 1.62
CA ARG A 74 -12.32 -10.74 0.60
C ARG A 74 -11.96 -10.13 -0.75
N LEU A 75 -11.20 -9.03 -0.77
CA LEU A 75 -10.81 -8.32 -1.99
C LEU A 75 -9.57 -8.94 -2.65
N VAL A 76 -8.63 -9.47 -1.87
CA VAL A 76 -7.43 -10.13 -2.39
C VAL A 76 -7.79 -11.41 -3.14
N ASP A 77 -8.83 -12.12 -2.71
CA ASP A 77 -9.30 -13.36 -3.34
C ASP A 77 -10.15 -13.13 -4.60
N ARG A 78 -10.50 -11.87 -4.92
CA ARG A 78 -11.25 -11.60 -6.16
C ARG A 78 -10.35 -11.77 -7.39
N PRO A 79 -10.83 -12.47 -8.43
CA PRO A 79 -10.13 -12.48 -9.71
C PRO A 79 -10.01 -11.04 -10.24
N ARG A 80 -8.83 -10.69 -10.74
CA ARG A 80 -8.63 -9.42 -11.44
C ARG A 80 -9.23 -9.57 -12.84
N GLU A 81 -10.31 -8.84 -13.07
CA GLU A 81 -10.96 -8.67 -14.37
C GLU A 81 -10.07 -7.94 -15.38
#